data_AF-A0A5C7ZYF7-F1
#
_entry.id   AF-A0A5C7ZYF7-F1
#
_cell.length_a   1.000
_cell.length_b   1.000
_cell.length_c   1.000
_cell.angle_alpha   90.00
_cell.angle_beta   90.00
_cell.angle_gamma   90.00
#
_symmetry.space_group_name_H-M   'P 1'
#
loop_
_entity.id
_entity.type
_entity.pdbx_description
1 polymer ?
#
loop_
_entity_poly.entity_id
_entity_poly.type
_entity_poly.pdbx_seq_one_letter_code
_entity_poly.pdbx_strand_id
1 'polypeptide(L)'
;MAAVPAPPNGPNPLAKAPGRRDPYPAMANWTPIHTARDRHEAEMLRGRLEANDIPAMVLDQRSSVYPSMGSIEVMVDRDDVLRAIRLIRGSNES
;
A
#
# COMPACT_ATOMS: atom_id res chain seq x y z
N MET A 1 19.56 19.17 -10.99
CA MET A 1 18.20 18.62 -10.75
C MET A 1 18.37 17.36 -9.93
N ALA A 2 18.02 17.38 -8.65
CA ALA A 2 18.28 16.28 -7.72
C ALA A 2 17.33 15.11 -8.00
N ALA A 3 17.88 13.94 -8.27
CA ALA A 3 17.14 12.69 -8.37
C ALA A 3 16.53 12.36 -7.00
N VAL A 4 15.22 12.13 -6.96
CA VAL A 4 14.53 11.64 -5.78
C VAL A 4 14.98 10.18 -5.58
N PRO A 5 15.64 9.81 -4.46
CA PRO A 5 16.13 8.46 -4.30
C PRO A 5 14.95 7.49 -4.12
N ALA A 6 14.89 6.46 -4.95
CA ALA A 6 14.00 5.32 -4.73
C ALA A 6 14.33 4.66 -3.37
N PRO A 7 13.34 4.24 -2.57
CA PRO A 7 13.62 3.60 -1.29
C PRO A 7 14.37 2.27 -1.51
N PRO A 8 15.33 1.93 -0.62
CA PRO A 8 16.19 0.78 -0.81
C PRO A 8 15.39 -0.51 -0.62
N ASN A 9 15.31 -1.32 -1.68
CA ASN A 9 14.86 -2.72 -1.61
C ASN A 9 15.89 -3.54 -0.80
N GLY A 10 15.70 -3.64 0.51
CA GLY A 10 16.52 -4.48 1.40
C GLY A 10 15.89 -4.62 2.79
N PRO A 11 16.14 -5.72 3.52
CA PRO A 11 15.57 -5.92 4.84
C PRO A 11 16.10 -4.86 5.81
N ASN A 12 15.19 -4.14 6.47
CA ASN A 12 15.50 -3.07 7.39
C ASN A 12 16.47 -3.53 8.51
N PRO A 13 17.69 -2.95 8.62
CA PRO A 13 18.71 -3.40 9.56
C PRO A 13 18.42 -3.10 11.04
N LEU A 14 17.30 -2.43 11.37
CA LEU A 14 17.00 -1.94 12.72
C LEU A 14 16.02 -2.81 13.54
N ALA A 15 15.63 -3.98 13.05
CA ALA A 15 14.46 -4.71 13.56
C ALA A 15 14.63 -5.51 14.88
N LYS A 16 15.56 -5.18 15.79
CA LYS A 16 15.66 -5.92 17.06
C LYS A 16 16.47 -5.22 18.17
N ALA A 17 15.78 -4.45 19.02
CA ALA A 17 16.17 -4.19 20.41
C ALA A 17 14.91 -3.82 21.23
N PRO A 18 14.60 -4.50 22.34
CA PRO A 18 13.39 -4.20 23.11
C PRO A 18 13.65 -3.05 24.10
N GLY A 19 12.80 -2.02 24.11
CA GLY A 19 12.66 -1.14 25.29
C GLY A 19 12.92 0.37 25.13
N ARG A 20 12.99 0.95 23.93
CA ARG A 20 12.88 2.41 23.77
C ARG A 20 11.56 2.75 23.12
N ARG A 21 10.77 3.62 23.78
CA ARG A 21 9.57 4.25 23.20
C ARG A 21 9.95 4.85 21.85
N ASP A 22 9.46 4.26 20.77
CA ASP A 22 9.72 4.70 19.41
C ASP A 22 9.09 6.09 19.19
N PRO A 23 9.87 7.14 18.84
CA PRO A 23 9.29 8.43 18.48
C PRO A 23 8.65 8.44 17.08
N TYR A 24 8.75 7.32 16.34
CA TYR A 24 8.07 7.09 15.08
C TYR A 24 7.34 5.74 15.16
N PRO A 25 6.02 5.67 14.87
CA PRO A 25 5.34 4.40 14.80
C PRO A 25 6.05 3.55 13.74
N ALA A 26 6.29 2.29 14.09
CA ALA A 26 6.93 1.26 13.28
C ALA A 26 6.76 1.51 11.77
N MET A 27 7.86 1.64 11.04
CA MET A 27 7.83 1.83 9.58
C MET A 27 6.91 0.79 8.96
N ALA A 28 5.81 1.30 8.40
CA ALA A 28 4.57 0.59 8.25
C ALA A 28 4.67 -0.60 7.30
N ASN A 29 4.07 -1.73 7.70
CA ASN A 29 4.03 -2.97 6.93
C ASN A 29 2.98 -2.89 5.81
N TRP A 30 3.01 -1.84 4.99
CA TRP A 30 2.10 -1.70 3.86
C TRP A 30 2.32 -2.85 2.88
N THR A 31 1.27 -3.62 2.66
CA THR A 31 1.27 -4.81 1.81
C THR A 31 0.34 -4.57 0.62
N PRO A 32 0.81 -4.78 -0.62
CA PRO A 32 -0.04 -4.62 -1.80
C PRO A 32 -1.09 -5.74 -1.85
N ILE A 33 -2.34 -5.37 -2.09
CA ILE A 33 -3.48 -6.29 -2.16
C ILE A 33 -4.18 -6.30 -3.52
N HIS A 34 -4.00 -5.24 -4.32
CA HIS A 34 -4.60 -5.11 -5.65
C HIS A 34 -3.73 -4.23 -6.54
N THR A 35 -3.61 -4.62 -7.82
CA THR A 35 -3.01 -3.78 -8.86
C THR A 35 -4.12 -3.23 -9.74
N ALA A 36 -4.33 -1.92 -9.68
CA ALA A 36 -5.34 -1.22 -10.44
C ALA A 36 -4.87 -0.91 -11.87
N ARG A 37 -5.82 -0.89 -12.81
CA ARG A 37 -5.59 -0.56 -14.22
C ARG A 37 -5.44 0.93 -14.44
N ASP A 38 -6.14 1.71 -13.62
CA ASP A 38 -6.13 3.16 -13.65
C ASP A 38 -6.31 3.73 -12.23
N ARG A 39 -6.05 5.04 -12.10
CA ARG A 39 -6.08 5.71 -10.81
C ARG A 39 -7.50 5.80 -10.24
N HIS A 40 -8.53 5.90 -11.07
CA HIS A 40 -9.90 5.96 -10.59
C HIS A 40 -10.30 4.63 -9.94
N GLU A 41 -9.95 3.50 -10.55
CA GLU A 41 -10.14 2.17 -9.95
C GLU A 41 -9.46 2.07 -8.58
N ALA A 42 -8.20 2.52 -8.48
CA ALA A 42 -7.45 2.48 -7.23
C ALA A 42 -8.08 3.32 -6.11
N GLU A 43 -8.51 4.54 -6.42
CA GLU A 43 -9.13 5.45 -5.45
C GLU A 43 -10.54 4.96 -5.04
N MET A 44 -11.31 4.37 -5.96
CA MET A 44 -12.58 3.73 -5.62
C MET A 44 -12.38 2.58 -4.64
N LEU A 45 -11.38 1.73 -4.89
CA LEU A 45 -11.09 0.61 -4.01
C LEU A 45 -10.60 1.09 -2.64
N ARG A 46 -9.73 2.11 -2.61
CA ARG A 46 -9.28 2.76 -1.38
C ARG A 46 -10.46 3.32 -0.58
N GLY A 47 -11.35 4.09 -1.20
CA GLY A 47 -12.52 4.65 -0.52
C GLY A 47 -13.43 3.58 0.06
N ARG A 48 -13.59 2.45 -0.64
CA ARG A 48 -14.36 1.31 -0.13
C ARG A 48 -13.69 0.64 1.09
N LEU A 49 -12.37 0.51 1.09
CA LEU A 49 -11.61 -0.03 2.23
C LEU A 49 -11.70 0.93 3.44
N GLU A 50 -11.48 2.23 3.22
CA GLU A 50 -11.57 3.25 4.27
C GLU A 50 -12.98 3.34 4.88
N ALA A 51 -14.03 3.20 4.07
CA ALA A 51 -15.42 3.16 4.54
C ALA A 51 -15.74 1.92 5.41
N ASN A 52 -14.86 0.92 5.43
CA ASN A 52 -14.96 -0.28 6.27
C ASN A 52 -13.86 -0.32 7.34
N ASP A 53 -13.34 0.84 7.75
CA ASP A 53 -12.31 1.00 8.78
C ASP A 53 -10.99 0.27 8.45
N ILE A 54 -10.68 0.09 7.16
CA ILE A 54 -9.41 -0.47 6.70
C ILE A 54 -8.59 0.67 6.07
N PRO A 55 -7.54 1.17 6.75
CA PRO A 55 -6.64 2.16 6.18
C PRO A 55 -5.98 1.62 4.91
N ALA A 56 -6.10 2.38 3.82
CA ALA A 56 -5.57 2.00 2.51
C ALA A 56 -4.79 3.15 1.86
N MET A 57 -3.73 2.79 1.15
CA MET A 57 -2.85 3.72 0.44
C MET A 57 -2.78 3.33 -1.03
N VAL A 58 -2.83 4.33 -1.92
CA VAL A 58 -2.58 4.14 -3.35
C VAL A 58 -1.14 4.54 -3.66
N LEU A 59 -0.38 3.59 -4.20
CA LEU A 59 0.99 3.79 -4.66
C LEU A 59 1.00 3.79 -6.20
N ASP A 60 1.07 4.97 -6.80
CA ASP A 60 1.26 5.13 -8.24
C ASP A 60 2.76 5.12 -8.56
N GLN A 61 3.26 3.99 -9.07
CA GLN A 61 4.66 3.83 -9.45
C GLN A 61 4.92 4.19 -10.92
N ARG A 62 3.91 4.67 -11.65
CA ARG A 62 4.09 5.04 -13.05
C ARG A 62 5.01 6.24 -13.16
N SER A 63 5.96 6.16 -14.07
CA SER A 63 6.79 7.31 -14.40
C SER A 63 5.99 8.28 -15.25
N SER A 64 6.00 9.57 -14.90
CA SER A 64 5.39 10.62 -15.73
C SER A 64 5.97 10.67 -17.15
N VAL A 65 7.20 10.18 -17.33
CA VAL A 65 7.92 10.17 -18.62
C VAL A 65 7.65 8.90 -19.42
N TYR A 66 7.31 7.79 -18.75
CA TYR A 66 6.97 6.51 -19.36
C TYR A 66 5.69 5.96 -18.72
N PRO A 67 4.50 6.47 -19.09
CA PRO A 67 3.24 6.11 -18.45
C PRO A 67 2.85 4.63 -18.63
N SER A 68 3.43 3.98 -19.64
CA SER A 68 3.28 2.55 -19.94
C SER A 68 4.17 1.64 -19.08
N MET A 69 5.10 2.20 -18.30
CA MET A 69 5.91 1.47 -17.33
C MET A 69 5.53 1.86 -15.91
N GLY A 70 5.12 0.86 -15.12
CA GLY A 70 4.74 0.99 -13.72
C GLY A 70 3.34 0.46 -13.43
N SER A 71 3.05 0.27 -12.16
CA SER A 71 1.76 -0.20 -11.64
C SER A 71 1.15 0.87 -10.73
N ILE A 72 -0.18 0.84 -10.60
CA ILE A 72 -0.88 1.53 -9.53
C ILE A 72 -1.32 0.46 -8.54
N GLU A 73 -0.80 0.50 -7.33
CA GLU A 73 -1.03 -0.53 -6.32
C GLU A 73 -1.87 0.04 -5.17
N VAL A 74 -2.84 -0.73 -4.73
CA VAL A 74 -3.57 -0.46 -3.48
C VAL A 74 -2.96 -1.32 -2.39
N MET A 75 -2.53 -0.66 -1.33
CA MET A 75 -1.83 -1.26 -0.20
C MET A 75 -2.62 -1.04 1.08
N VAL A 76 -2.54 -1.99 2.01
CA VAL A 76 -3.11 -1.89 3.36
C VAL A 76 -2.07 -2.29 4.38
N ASP A 77 -2.29 -2.01 5.66
CA ASP A 77 -1.43 -2.57 6.71
C ASP A 77 -1.47 -4.11 6.67
N ARG A 78 -0.34 -4.75 6.97
CA ARG A 78 -0.21 -6.21 6.98
C ARG A 78 -1.26 -6.89 7.85
N ASP A 79 -1.63 -6.30 8.98
CA ASP A 79 -2.64 -6.84 9.88
C ASP A 79 -4.05 -6.82 9.27
N ASP A 80 -4.28 -5.97 8.26
CA ASP A 80 -5.56 -5.81 7.57
C ASP A 80 -5.67 -6.57 6.24
N VAL A 81 -4.59 -7.17 5.75
CA VAL A 81 -4.52 -7.84 4.44
C VAL A 81 -5.65 -8.87 4.27
N LEU A 82 -5.88 -9.72 5.27
CA LEU A 82 -6.91 -10.76 5.18
C LEU A 82 -8.33 -10.17 5.15
N ARG A 83 -8.60 -9.12 5.94
CA ARG A 83 -9.90 -8.41 5.89
C ARG A 83 -10.11 -7.77 4.53
N ALA A 84 -9.09 -7.08 4.03
CA ALA A 84 -9.16 -6.39 2.75
C ALA A 84 -9.41 -7.35 1.58
N ILE A 85 -8.68 -8.48 1.53
CA ILE A 85 -8.90 -9.53 0.51
C ILE A 85 -10.32 -10.09 0.59
N ARG A 86 -10.83 -10.35 1.81
CA ARG A 86 -12.19 -10.85 2.01
C ARG A 86 -13.24 -9.86 1.51
N LEU A 87 -13.07 -8.58 1.81
CA LEU A 87 -13.95 -7.50 1.36
C LEU A 87 -13.95 -7.36 -0.17
N ILE A 88 -12.78 -7.44 -0.80
CA ILE A 88 -12.64 -7.35 -2.25
C ILE A 88 -13.31 -8.52 -2.96
N ARG A 89 -13.12 -9.75 -2.45
CA ARG A 89 -13.67 -10.97 -3.05
C ARG A 89 -15.15 -11.16 -2.77
N GLY A 90 -15.63 -10.73 -1.61
CA GLY A 90 -17.02 -10.89 -1.17
C GLY A 90 -18.05 -10.04 -1.94
N SER A 91 -17.61 -9.16 -2.84
CA SER A 91 -18.51 -8.39 -3.72
C SER A 91 -19.04 -9.19 -4.92
N ASN A 92 -18.61 -10.45 -5.10
CA ASN A 92 -18.97 -11.28 -6.26
C ASN A 92 -19.97 -12.41 -5.94
N GLU A 93 -20.73 -12.28 -4.85
CA GLU A 93 -21.81 -13.21 -4.49
C GLU A 93 -23.16 -12.48 -4.61
N SER A 94 -23.74 -12.50 -5.81
CA SER A 94 -25.14 -12.15 -6.09
C SER A 94 -25.62 -12.88 -7.33
#